data_AF-A1ANC8-F1
#
_entry.id   AF-A1ANC8-F1
#
_cell.length_a   1.000
_cell.length_b   1.000
_cell.length_c   1.000
_cell.angle_alpha   90.00
_cell.angle_beta   90.00
_cell.angle_gamma   90.00
#
_symmetry.space_group_name_H-M   'P 1'
#
loop_
_entity.id
_entity.type
_entity.pdbx_description
1 polymer ?
#
loop_
_entity_poly.entity_id
_entity_poly.type
_entity_poly.pdbx_seq_one_letter_code
_entity_poly.pdbx_strand_id
1 'polypeptide(L)'
;MNDQTTQNQDVFPQVRIKSPVMEAWLNSLADIAVSLRLQKQLKIVDMEQDHAFVEESGNLTMATTVDGEPVRMVVPESMWSFCGH
;
A
#
# COMPACT_ATOMS: atom_id res chain seq x y z
N MET A 1 -27.49 28.51 -17.40
CA MET A 1 -27.52 29.21 -16.09
C MET A 1 -28.34 28.31 -15.18
N ASN A 2 -27.86 27.61 -14.14
CA ASN A 2 -26.62 27.59 -13.36
C ASN A 2 -26.43 26.15 -12.82
N ASP A 3 -25.22 25.59 -12.92
CA ASP A 3 -24.24 25.34 -11.82
C ASP A 3 -24.35 23.97 -11.12
N GLN A 4 -23.33 23.16 -11.44
CA GLN A 4 -22.41 22.52 -10.49
C GLN A 4 -23.00 21.86 -9.23
N THR A 5 -23.08 20.53 -9.26
CA THR A 5 -22.64 19.69 -8.15
C THR A 5 -21.48 18.85 -8.63
N THR A 6 -20.29 19.42 -8.47
CA THR A 6 -18.99 18.77 -8.55
C THR A 6 -19.07 17.42 -7.87
N GLN A 7 -18.88 16.33 -8.63
CA GLN A 7 -18.45 15.05 -8.07
C GLN A 7 -17.18 15.35 -7.30
N ASN A 8 -17.29 15.40 -5.97
CA ASN A 8 -16.17 15.32 -5.06
C ASN A 8 -15.55 13.95 -5.32
N GLN A 9 -14.65 13.88 -6.30
CA GLN A 9 -13.73 12.76 -6.45
C GLN A 9 -13.12 12.57 -5.08
N ASP A 10 -13.36 11.41 -4.47
CA ASP A 10 -12.74 10.96 -3.25
C ASP A 10 -11.25 11.32 -3.25
N VAL A 11 -10.94 12.48 -2.65
CA VAL A 11 -9.59 12.90 -2.36
C VAL A 11 -9.19 12.04 -1.17
N PHE A 12 -8.92 10.75 -1.42
CA PHE A 12 -8.16 9.96 -0.49
C PHE A 12 -6.88 10.74 -0.25
N PRO A 13 -6.62 11.20 0.99
CA PRO A 13 -5.42 11.96 1.26
C PRO A 13 -4.24 11.09 0.83
N GLN A 14 -3.48 11.55 -0.16
CA GLN A 14 -2.28 10.86 -0.62
C GLN A 14 -1.35 10.75 0.59
N VAL A 15 -1.32 9.58 1.22
CA VAL A 15 -0.52 9.34 2.40
C VAL A 15 0.93 9.38 1.95
N ARG A 16 1.70 10.35 2.43
CA ARG A 16 3.14 10.43 2.16
C ARG A 16 3.84 9.35 2.98
N ILE A 17 4.14 8.23 2.34
CA ILE A 17 4.87 7.12 2.93
C ILE A 17 6.37 7.47 2.93
N LYS A 18 7.04 7.31 4.07
CA LYS A 18 8.50 7.50 4.15
C LYS A 18 9.23 6.46 3.30
N SER A 19 10.33 6.86 2.67
CA SER A 19 11.13 5.97 1.80
C SER A 19 11.53 4.64 2.46
N PRO A 20 11.95 4.56 3.74
CA PRO A 20 12.30 3.27 4.35
C PRO A 20 11.11 2.32 4.50
N VAL A 21 9.90 2.86 4.70
CA VAL A 21 8.67 2.06 4.79
C VAL A 21 8.30 1.50 3.41
N MET A 22 8.42 2.34 2.38
CA MET A 22 8.19 1.91 0.99
C MET A 22 9.22 0.86 0.55
N GLU A 23 10.50 1.04 0.87
CA GLU A 23 11.54 0.05 0.56
C GLU A 23 11.29 -1.28 1.29
N ALA A 24 10.93 -1.24 2.57
CA ALA A 24 10.58 -2.45 3.32
C ALA A 24 9.36 -3.17 2.74
N TRP A 25 8.36 -2.42 2.28
CA TRP A 25 7.19 -2.96 1.57
C TRP A 25 7.60 -3.68 0.29
N LEU A 26 8.33 -3.01 -0.60
CA LEU A 26 8.78 -3.57 -1.88
C LEU A 26 9.68 -4.79 -1.70
N ASN A 27 10.61 -4.76 -0.73
CA ASN A 27 11.47 -5.90 -0.42
C ASN A 27 10.66 -7.11 0.07
N SER A 28 9.68 -6.88 0.95
CA SER A 28 8.80 -7.96 1.44
C SER A 28 7.99 -8.58 0.30
N LEU A 29 7.45 -7.75 -0.60
CA LEU A 29 6.73 -8.24 -1.76
C LEU A 29 7.62 -9.02 -2.74
N ALA A 30 8.87 -8.57 -2.93
CA ALA A 30 9.84 -9.30 -3.74
C ALA A 30 10.17 -10.68 -3.15
N ASP A 31 10.36 -10.77 -1.82
CA ASP A 31 10.62 -12.04 -1.14
C ASP A 31 9.44 -13.01 -1.24
N ILE A 32 8.21 -12.49 -1.09
CA ILE A 32 6.97 -13.27 -1.27
C ILE A 32 6.87 -13.75 -2.73
N ALA A 33 7.08 -12.86 -3.70
CA ALA A 33 7.06 -13.18 -5.12
C ALA A 33 8.09 -14.24 -5.51
N VAL A 34 9.33 -14.15 -4.99
CA VAL A 34 10.38 -15.14 -5.21
C VAL A 34 10.00 -16.48 -4.58
N SER A 35 9.48 -16.47 -3.36
CA SER A 35 9.04 -17.69 -2.67
C SER A 35 7.93 -18.40 -3.45
N LEU A 36 6.93 -17.66 -3.93
CA LEU A 36 5.84 -18.19 -4.76
C LEU A 36 6.34 -18.70 -6.12
N ARG A 37 7.28 -17.97 -6.75
CA ARG A 37 7.90 -18.40 -8.01
C ARG A 37 8.67 -19.72 -7.86
N LEU A 38 9.44 -19.87 -6.78
CA LEU A 38 10.17 -21.10 -6.47
C LEU A 38 9.22 -22.28 -6.22
N GLN A 39 8.05 -22.03 -5.64
CA GLN A 39 7.05 -23.06 -5.38
C GLN A 39 6.22 -23.44 -6.61
N LYS A 40 5.96 -22.54 -7.57
CA LYS A 40 4.95 -22.74 -8.62
C LYS A 40 5.36 -22.45 -10.08
N GLN A 41 6.63 -22.15 -10.40
CA GLN A 41 7.05 -21.74 -11.76
C GLN A 41 6.20 -20.59 -12.36
N LEU A 42 5.75 -19.64 -11.53
CA LEU A 42 4.95 -18.49 -11.98
C LEU A 42 5.79 -17.49 -12.80
N LYS A 43 5.21 -16.99 -13.89
CA LYS A 43 5.90 -16.15 -14.89
C LYS A 43 5.76 -14.64 -14.66
N ILE A 44 4.68 -14.17 -14.04
CA ILE A 44 4.44 -12.73 -13.82
C ILE A 44 3.66 -12.61 -12.53
N VAL A 45 4.24 -11.94 -11.53
CA VAL A 45 3.48 -11.50 -10.35
C VAL A 45 2.79 -10.22 -10.78
N ASP A 46 1.47 -10.30 -10.98
CA ASP A 46 0.65 -9.12 -11.20
C ASP A 46 0.41 -8.47 -9.83
N MET A 47 0.85 -7.23 -9.68
CA MET A 47 0.66 -6.43 -8.48
C MET A 47 -0.48 -5.46 -8.76
N GLU A 48 -1.70 -5.88 -8.43
CA GLU A 48 -2.85 -4.99 -8.57
C GLU A 48 -2.93 -4.04 -7.37
N GLN A 49 -2.90 -2.74 -7.71
CA GLN A 49 -3.18 -1.56 -6.89
C GLN A 49 -2.64 -1.58 -5.45
N ASP A 50 -1.52 -0.86 -5.23
CA ASP A 50 -1.08 -0.49 -3.89
C ASP A 50 -2.16 0.39 -3.23
N HIS A 51 -2.89 -0.18 -2.27
CA HIS A 51 -3.80 0.58 -1.42
C HIS A 51 -3.09 0.89 -0.11
N ALA A 52 -2.66 2.14 0.03
CA ALA A 52 -2.12 2.67 1.27
C ALA A 52 -3.14 3.60 1.93
N PHE A 53 -3.57 3.28 3.15
CA PHE A 53 -4.53 4.08 3.90
C PHE A 53 -4.20 4.10 5.40
N VAL A 54 -4.63 5.16 6.09
CA VAL A 54 -4.46 5.30 7.53
C VAL A 54 -5.71 4.78 8.22
N GLU A 55 -5.56 3.82 9.12
CA GLU A 55 -6.64 3.32 9.96
C GLU A 55 -7.03 4.33 11.04
N GLU A 56 -8.22 4.19 11.63
CA GLU A 56 -8.66 5.01 12.79
C GLU A 56 -7.69 4.93 13.98
N SER A 57 -6.88 3.87 14.06
CA SER A 57 -5.83 3.67 15.05
C SER A 57 -4.59 4.56 14.86
N GLY A 58 -4.48 5.27 13.73
CA GLY A 58 -3.29 6.04 13.34
C GLY A 58 -2.22 5.22 12.60
N ASN A 59 -2.42 3.91 12.43
CA ASN A 59 -1.49 3.07 11.70
C ASN A 59 -1.70 3.18 10.18
N LEU A 60 -0.61 3.10 9.43
CA LEU A 60 -0.65 3.00 7.97
C LEU A 60 -0.80 1.53 7.60
N THR A 61 -1.86 1.20 6.88
CA THR A 61 -2.01 -0.11 6.25
C THR A 61 -1.64 0.01 4.78
N MET A 62 -0.72 -0.84 4.34
CA MET A 62 -0.38 -1.07 2.93
C MET A 62 -0.88 -2.46 2.55
N ALA A 63 -1.66 -2.55 1.47
CA ALA A 63 -2.22 -3.80 1.00
C ALA A 63 -2.14 -3.91 -0.53
N THR A 64 -1.86 -5.12 -0.99
CA THR A 64 -1.88 -5.50 -2.41
C THR A 64 -2.25 -6.97 -2.54
N THR A 65 -2.38 -7.46 -3.76
CA THR A 65 -2.61 -8.88 -4.06
C THR A 65 -1.41 -9.41 -4.84
N VAL A 66 -0.91 -10.58 -4.46
CA VAL A 66 0.22 -11.28 -5.11
C VAL A 66 -0.25 -12.67 -5.50
N ASP A 67 -0.36 -12.97 -6.80
CA ASP A 67 -0.87 -14.27 -7.31
C ASP A 67 -2.28 -14.63 -6.76
N GLY A 68 -3.14 -13.63 -6.57
CA GLY A 68 -4.47 -13.81 -5.97
C GLY A 68 -4.48 -13.89 -4.44
N GLU A 69 -3.33 -13.92 -3.78
CA GLU A 69 -3.22 -13.93 -2.32
C GLU A 69 -3.10 -12.50 -1.77
N PRO A 70 -3.96 -12.09 -0.83
CA PRO A 70 -3.88 -10.75 -0.24
C PRO A 70 -2.66 -10.64 0.67
N VAL A 71 -1.83 -9.63 0.43
CA VAL A 71 -0.69 -9.28 1.28
C VAL A 71 -0.97 -7.95 1.95
N ARG A 72 -0.77 -7.90 3.27
CA ARG A 72 -0.97 -6.72 4.09
C ARG A 72 0.23 -6.46 4.99
N MET A 73 0.64 -5.21 5.07
CA MET A 73 1.59 -4.69 6.06
C MET A 73 0.92 -3.58 6.86
N VAL A 74 1.06 -3.65 8.20
CA VAL A 74 0.61 -2.59 9.11
C VAL A 74 1.85 -1.91 9.68
N VAL A 75 1.92 -0.60 9.48
CA VAL A 75 3.06 0.23 9.87
C VAL A 75 2.60 1.16 10.99
N PRO A 76 3.18 1.03 12.21
CA PRO A 76 2.85 1.91 13.32
C PRO A 76 3.10 3.38 13.00
N GLU A 77 2.26 4.28 13.52
CA GLU A 77 2.36 5.73 13.30
C GLU A 77 3.78 6.27 13.49
N SER A 78 4.46 5.85 14.56
CA SER A 78 5.83 6.26 14.89
C SER A 78 6.85 6.01 13.78
N MET A 79 6.58 5.05 12.88
CA MET A 79 7.49 4.65 11.82
C MET A 79 7.25 5.43 10.53
N TRP A 80 6.00 5.70 10.15
CA TRP A 80 5.67 6.33 8.86
C TRP A 80 5.26 7.80 8.97
N SER A 81 4.75 8.25 10.13
CA SER A 81 4.32 9.64 10.33
C SER A 81 5.52 10.56 10.48
N PHE A 82 5.47 11.73 9.85
CA PHE A 82 6.40 12.81 10.11
C PHE A 82 5.92 13.52 11.38
N CYS A 83 6.33 13.04 12.56
CA CYS A 83 6.21 13.87 13.76
C CYS A 83 6.99 15.16 13.51
N GLY A 84 6.26 16.26 13.29
CA GLY A 84 6.79 17.60 13.43
C GLY A 84 7.18 17.82 14.87
N HIS A 85 8.47 18.02 15.09
CA HIS A 85 8.99 18.76 16.22
C HIS A 85 9.70 19.98 15.66
#